data_AF-A0A4V2U6L4-F1
#
_entry.id   AF-A0A4V2U6L4-F1
#
_cell.length_a   1.000
_cell.length_b   1.000
_cell.length_c   1.000
_cell.angle_alpha   90.00
_cell.angle_beta   90.00
_cell.angle_gamma   90.00
#
_symmetry.space_group_name_H-M   'P 1'
#
loop_
_entity.id
_entity.type
_entity.pdbx_description
1 polymer ?
#
loop_
_entity_poly.entity_id
_entity_poly.type
_entity_poly.pdbx_seq_one_letter_code
_entity_poly.pdbx_strand_id
1 'polypeptide(L)' 'MTGAESREESSITAPRALAMVLLQLAASQAEIGPFAPRGREAPQVAAGRYRAAAARHATMRRPRLTA' A
#
# COMPACT_ATOMS: atom_id res chain seq x y z
N MET A 1 -1.63 9.22 -54.68
CA MET A 1 -2.71 10.21 -54.48
C MET A 1 -3.60 9.71 -53.36
N THR A 2 -3.85 10.57 -52.36
CA THR A 2 -5.03 10.67 -51.46
C THR A 2 -5.40 9.47 -50.56
N GLY A 3 -5.63 9.59 -49.25
CA GLY A 3 -5.78 10.72 -48.31
C GLY A 3 -5.30 10.28 -46.92
N ALA A 4 -4.74 11.15 -46.08
CA ALA A 4 -5.45 12.17 -45.31
C ALA A 4 -6.61 11.59 -44.46
N GLU A 5 -6.29 10.71 -43.52
CA GLU A 5 -7.19 10.41 -42.39
C GLU A 5 -6.45 10.71 -41.07
N SER A 6 -6.60 11.98 -40.68
CA SER A 6 -7.00 12.39 -39.33
C SER A 6 -5.98 12.27 -38.20
N ARG A 7 -5.10 13.27 -38.17
CA ARG A 7 -4.25 13.65 -37.03
C ARG A 7 -5.09 14.37 -35.95
N GLU A 8 -6.20 13.78 -35.51
CA GLU A 8 -7.14 14.42 -34.57
C GLU A 8 -7.54 13.57 -33.35
N GLU A 9 -6.95 12.39 -33.14
CA GLU A 9 -7.22 11.57 -31.93
C GLU A 9 -6.33 11.92 -30.71
N SER A 10 -5.33 12.77 -30.94
CA SER A 10 -4.29 13.08 -29.94
C SER A 10 -4.74 14.10 -28.88
N SER A 11 -5.75 14.92 -29.15
CA SER A 11 -6.10 16.06 -28.28
C SER A 11 -7.09 15.69 -27.16
N ILE A 12 -8.04 14.78 -27.41
CA ILE A 12 -9.02 14.31 -26.41
C ILE A 12 -8.37 13.30 -25.43
N THR A 13 -7.29 12.66 -25.86
CA THR A 13 -6.52 11.69 -25.07
C THR A 13 -5.75 12.34 -23.93
N ALA A 14 -5.22 13.56 -24.12
CA ALA A 14 -4.40 14.23 -23.10
C ALA A 14 -5.20 14.66 -21.84
N PRO A 15 -6.38 15.30 -21.94
CA PRO A 15 -7.23 15.62 -20.79
C PRO A 15 -7.71 14.37 -20.05
N ARG A 16 -8.03 13.30 -20.78
CA ARG A 16 -8.46 12.03 -20.19
C ARG A 16 -7.32 11.33 -19.46
N ALA A 17 -6.12 11.32 -20.05
CA ALA A 17 -4.93 10.78 -19.40
C ALA A 17 -4.59 11.55 -18.12
N LEU A 18 -4.65 12.89 -18.16
CA LEU A 18 -4.45 13.73 -16.98
C LEU A 18 -5.49 13.45 -15.89
N ALA A 19 -6.77 13.33 -16.26
CA ALA A 19 -7.84 13.00 -15.31
C ALA A 19 -7.60 11.65 -14.63
N MET A 20 -7.11 10.64 -15.36
CA MET A 20 -6.78 9.34 -14.79
C MET A 20 -5.60 9.42 -13.81
N VAL A 21 -4.56 10.21 -14.12
CA VAL A 21 -3.42 10.43 -13.21
C VAL A 21 -3.87 11.14 -11.93
N LEU A 22 -4.72 12.17 -12.06
CA LEU A 22 -5.27 12.88 -10.89
C LEU A 22 -6.13 11.97 -10.01
N LEU A 23 -6.95 11.12 -10.62
CA LEU A 23 -7.76 10.14 -9.90
C LEU A 23 -6.89 9.12 -9.15
N GLN A 24 -5.83 8.61 -9.79
CA GLN A 24 -4.89 7.68 -9.16
C GLN A 24 -4.12 8.34 -7.99
N LEU A 25 -3.71 9.60 -8.16
CA LEU A 25 -3.06 10.38 -7.11
C LEU A 25 -4.00 10.57 -5.92
N ALA A 26 -5.24 10.99 -6.15
CA ALA A 26 -6.24 11.16 -5.11
C ALA A 26 -6.55 9.83 -4.39
N ALA A 27 -6.68 8.73 -5.13
CA ALA A 27 -6.89 7.40 -4.54
C ALA A 27 -5.71 6.94 -3.69
N SER A 28 -4.47 7.25 -4.10
CA SER A 28 -3.26 6.96 -3.32
C SER A 28 -3.22 7.76 -2.02
N GLN A 29 -3.54 9.06 -2.08
CA GLN A 29 -3.58 9.94 -0.90
C GLN A 29 -4.72 9.57 0.06
N ALA A 30 -5.85 9.10 -0.47
CA ALA A 30 -6.97 8.62 0.33
C ALA A 30 -6.77 7.19 0.85
N GLU A 31 -5.67 6.53 0.48
CA GLU A 31 -5.40 5.13 0.82
C GLU A 31 -6.53 4.17 0.38
N ILE A 32 -7.13 4.40 -0.78
CA ILE A 32 -8.26 3.62 -1.31
C ILE A 32 -7.80 2.70 -2.43
N GLY A 33 -8.15 1.41 -2.32
CA GLY A 33 -7.97 0.43 -3.40
C GLY A 33 -6.53 -0.06 -3.57
N PRO A 34 -6.07 -0.37 -4.81
CA PRO A 34 -4.77 -1.00 -5.03
C PRO A 34 -3.56 -0.12 -4.65
N PHE A 35 -3.77 1.18 -4.44
CA PHE A 35 -2.75 2.16 -4.03
C PHE A 35 -2.75 2.42 -2.52
N ALA A 36 -3.71 1.86 -1.79
CA ALA A 36 -3.69 1.89 -0.33
C ALA A 36 -2.38 1.27 0.16
N PRO A 37 -1.67 1.90 1.12
CA PRO A 37 -0.59 1.24 1.82
C PRO A 37 -1.18 -0.03 2.43
N ARG A 38 -0.89 -1.19 1.82
CA ARG A 38 -1.12 -2.46 2.50
C ARG A 38 -0.29 -2.33 3.75
N GLY A 39 -0.92 -2.34 4.91
CA GLY A 39 -0.27 -2.25 6.22
C GLY A 39 0.75 -3.36 6.39
N ARG A 40 1.88 -3.23 5.69
CA ARG A 40 3.08 -3.99 5.88
C ARG A 40 3.73 -3.28 7.03
N GLU A 41 3.22 -3.60 8.22
CA GLU A 41 4.02 -3.46 9.42
C GLU A 41 5.43 -3.94 9.05
N ALA A 42 6.42 -3.04 9.10
CA ALA A 42 7.75 -3.37 8.63
C ALA A 42 8.15 -4.72 9.28
N PRO A 43 8.73 -5.69 8.56
CA PRO A 43 8.95 -7.03 9.09
C PRO A 43 9.60 -7.04 10.48
N GLN A 44 10.44 -6.04 10.76
CA GLN A 44 11.08 -5.77 12.04
C GLN A 44 10.08 -5.43 13.16
N VAL A 45 9.06 -4.63 12.87
CA VAL A 45 7.97 -4.26 13.79
C VAL A 45 7.09 -5.48 14.10
N ALA A 46 6.70 -6.25 13.07
CA ALA A 46 5.97 -7.51 13.26
C ALA A 46 6.76 -8.51 14.12
N ALA A 47 8.06 -8.70 13.81
CA ALA A 47 8.95 -9.54 14.61
C ALA A 47 9.13 -9.02 16.06
N GLY A 48 9.11 -7.70 16.26
CA GLY A 48 9.11 -7.09 17.59
C GLY A 48 7.89 -7.51 18.42
N ARG A 49 6.69 -7.50 17.82
CA ARG A 49 5.45 -7.93 18.49
C ARG A 49 5.47 -9.41 18.87
N TYR A 50 5.98 -10.29 18.00
CA TYR A 50 6.14 -11.71 18.33
C TYR A 50 7.13 -11.94 19.48
N ARG A 51 8.27 -11.25 19.48
CA ARG A 51 9.25 -11.34 20.58
C ARG A 51 8.66 -10.85 21.90
N ALA A 52 7.93 -9.73 21.88
CA ALA A 52 7.25 -9.21 23.07
C ALA A 52 6.19 -10.18 23.62
N ALA A 53 5.38 -10.80 22.74
CA ALA A 53 4.40 -11.80 23.14
C ALA A 53 5.08 -13.06 23.73
N ALA A 54 6.15 -13.55 23.11
CA ALA A 54 6.92 -14.68 23.60
C ALA A 54 7.55 -14.40 24.98
N ALA A 55 8.10 -13.21 25.19
CA ALA A 55 8.66 -12.80 26.48
C ALA A 55 7.60 -12.77 27.60
N ARG A 56 6.40 -12.24 27.31
CA ARG A 56 5.28 -12.24 28.27
C ARG A 56 4.85 -13.66 28.65
N HIS A 57 4.76 -14.56 27.67
CA HIS A 57 4.48 -15.98 27.94
C HIS A 57 5.59 -16.67 28.73
N ALA A 58 6.86 -16.38 28.45
CA ALA A 58 7.98 -16.93 29.20
C ALA A 58 7.98 -16.48 30.67
N THR A 59 7.60 -15.23 30.94
CA THR A 59 7.45 -14.74 32.32
C THR A 59 6.29 -15.39 33.07
N MET A 60 5.20 -15.74 32.39
CA MET A 60 4.08 -16.49 32.99
C MET A 60 4.39 -17.98 33.20
N ARG A 61 5.22 -18.59 32.36
CA ARG A 61 5.60 -20.01 32.44
C ARG A 61 6.76 -20.29 33.41
N ARG A 62 7.30 -19.29 34.11
CA ARG A 62 8.24 -19.52 35.21
C ARG A 62 7.44 -19.89 36.46
N PRO A 63 7.33 -21.18 36.85
CA PRO A 63 6.98 -21.46 38.23
C PRO A 63 8.04 -20.79 39.09
N ARG A 64 7.60 -19.95 40.04
CA ARG A 64 8.47 -19.51 41.13
C ARG A 64 8.83 -20.77 41.92
N LEU A 65 9.93 -21.41 41.53
CA LEU A 65 10.66 -22.33 42.39
C LEU A 65 11.40 -21.48 43.41
N THR A 66 10.65 -20.94 44.36
CA THR A 66 11.18 -20.49 45.65
C THR A 66 11.14 -21.71 46.54
N ALA A 67 12.32 -22.30 46.76
CA ALA A 67 12.59 -23.19 47.88
C ALA A 67 12.65 -22.39 49.19
#